data_AF-A0A962HQ86-F1
#
_entry.id   AF-A0A962HQ86-F1
#
_cell.length_a   1.000
_cell.length_b   1.000
_cell.length_c   1.000
_cell.angle_alpha   90.00
_cell.angle_beta   90.00
_cell.angle_gamma   90.00
#
_symmetry.space_group_name_H-M   'P 1'
#
loop_
_entity.id
_entity.type
_entity.pdbx_description
1 polymer ?
#
loop_
_entity_poly.entity_id
_entity_poly.type
_entity_poly.pdbx_seq_one_letter_code
_entity_poly.pdbx_strand_id
1 'polypeptide(L)'
;MSNLTKQQVRELEALNQLPDEQIDTSDIPEVTDWSGAVRGKFYQRAGVIQLDQDVAAHFKDSASVNHALRMLIRLAEQEVMPRKTA
;
A
#
# COMPACT_ATOMS: atom_id res chain seq x y z
N MET A 1 14.24 -2.22 11.81
CA MET A 1 14.90 -1.84 10.56
C MET A 1 16.18 -2.66 10.48
N SER A 2 16.43 -3.38 9.39
CA SER A 2 17.62 -4.23 9.27
C SER A 2 18.86 -3.36 9.07
N ASN A 3 19.92 -3.60 9.83
CA ASN A 3 21.18 -2.89 9.69
C ASN A 3 21.93 -3.38 8.43
N LEU A 4 22.48 -2.46 7.64
CA LEU A 4 23.24 -2.76 6.43
C LEU A 4 24.58 -3.43 6.77
N THR A 5 25.03 -4.34 5.92
CA THR A 5 26.37 -4.91 6.01
C THR A 5 27.43 -3.88 5.61
N LYS A 6 28.68 -4.07 6.06
CA LYS A 6 29.80 -3.20 5.68
C LYS A 6 30.01 -3.12 4.15
N GLN A 7 29.68 -4.18 3.43
CA GLN A 7 29.77 -4.23 1.98
C GLN A 7 28.71 -3.33 1.33
N GLN A 8 27.46 -3.42 1.78
CA GLN A 8 26.36 -2.58 1.29
C GLN A 8 26.60 -1.09 1.56
N VAL A 9 27.16 -0.75 2.72
CA VAL A 9 27.52 0.65 3.03
C VAL A 9 28.55 1.19 2.04
N ARG A 10 29.61 0.43 1.75
CA ARG A 10 30.62 0.83 0.77
C ARG A 10 30.06 0.98 -0.65
N GLU A 11 29.17 0.07 -1.03
CA GLU A 11 28.50 0.11 -2.34
C GLU A 11 27.63 1.36 -2.47
N LEU A 12 26.85 1.71 -1.43
CA LEU A 12 26.07 2.94 -1.40
C LEU A 12 26.96 4.19 -1.42
N GLU A 13 28.06 4.21 -0.68
CA GLU A 13 29.03 5.32 -0.71
C GLU A 13 29.65 5.50 -2.10
N ALA A 14 29.91 4.41 -2.82
CA ALA A 14 30.42 4.44 -4.19
C ALA A 14 29.35 4.95 -5.17
N LEU A 15 28.10 4.48 -5.05
CA LEU A 15 26.98 4.94 -5.88
C LEU A 15 26.69 6.43 -5.67
N ASN A 16 26.77 6.91 -4.43
CA ASN A 16 26.55 8.34 -4.11
C ASN A 16 27.67 9.26 -4.64
N GLN A 17 28.83 8.71 -4.99
CA GLN A 17 29.94 9.45 -5.61
C GLN A 17 29.92 9.36 -7.14
N LEU A 18 29.07 8.50 -7.72
CA LEU A 18 28.94 8.37 -9.16
C LEU A 18 28.25 9.63 -9.71
N PRO A 19 28.84 10.34 -10.68
CA PRO A 19 28.20 11.51 -11.28
C PRO A 19 27.04 11.08 -12.18
N ASP A 20 26.01 11.94 -12.27
CA ASP A 20 24.77 11.64 -12.99
C ASP A 20 25.00 11.26 -14.46
N GLU A 21 26.03 11.81 -15.12
CA GLU A 21 26.36 11.51 -16.53
C GLU A 21 26.84 10.08 -16.75
N GLN A 22 27.25 9.38 -15.69
CA GLN A 22 27.65 7.97 -15.75
C GLN A 22 26.48 7.01 -15.47
N ILE A 23 25.29 7.54 -15.15
CA ILE A 23 24.08 6.72 -14.97
C ILE A 23 23.56 6.29 -16.34
N ASP A 24 23.78 5.03 -16.69
CA ASP A 24 23.23 4.42 -17.89
C ASP A 24 21.72 4.20 -17.72
N THR A 25 20.94 4.88 -18.56
CA THR A 25 19.47 4.76 -18.65
C THR A 25 19.02 4.22 -20.01
N SER A 26 19.94 3.64 -20.79
CA SER A 26 19.66 3.20 -22.16
C SER A 26 18.58 2.10 -22.24
N ASP A 27 18.39 1.33 -21.17
CA ASP A 27 17.35 0.31 -21.04
C ASP A 27 15.97 0.89 -20.70
N ILE A 28 15.92 2.05 -20.04
CA ILE A 28 14.71 2.78 -19.66
C ILE A 28 14.88 4.25 -20.06
N PRO A 29 14.83 4.56 -21.37
CA PRO A 29 15.00 5.93 -21.83
C PRO A 29 13.87 6.82 -21.30
N GLU A 30 14.18 8.10 -21.10
CA GLU A 30 13.19 9.09 -20.69
C GLU A 30 12.02 9.15 -21.68
N VAL A 31 10.80 9.02 -21.17
CA VAL A 31 9.57 9.17 -21.96
C VAL A 31 9.14 10.63 -21.92
N THR A 32 9.28 11.31 -23.06
CA THR A 32 8.89 12.71 -23.22
C THR A 32 7.47 12.88 -23.76
N ASP A 33 6.96 11.89 -24.49
CA ASP A 33 5.58 11.87 -24.98
C ASP A 33 4.64 11.16 -24.00
N TRP A 34 3.81 11.95 -23.33
CA TRP A 34 2.81 11.49 -22.38
C TRP A 34 1.40 11.42 -22.97
N SER A 35 1.24 11.58 -24.29
CA SER A 35 -0.07 11.60 -24.97
C SER A 35 -0.90 10.32 -24.73
N GLY A 36 -0.24 9.17 -24.58
CA GLY A 36 -0.85 7.87 -24.24
C GLY A 36 -0.94 7.55 -22.75
N ALA A 37 -0.54 8.47 -21.87
CA ALA A 37 -0.49 8.20 -20.44
C ALA A 37 -1.91 8.12 -19.84
N VAL A 38 -2.20 7.01 -19.16
CA VAL A 38 -3.51 6.77 -18.53
C VAL A 38 -3.43 7.03 -17.03
N ARG A 39 -4.11 8.09 -16.57
CA ARG A 39 -4.29 8.33 -15.13
C ARG A 39 -5.27 7.31 -14.55
N GLY A 40 -4.89 6.68 -13.43
CA GLY A 40 -5.80 5.80 -12.69
C GLY A 40 -6.02 4.41 -13.31
N LYS A 41 -5.18 3.96 -14.26
CA LYS A 41 -5.30 2.62 -14.88
C LYS A 41 -5.42 1.46 -13.87
N PHE A 42 -4.78 1.61 -12.71
CA PHE A 42 -4.78 0.62 -11.61
C PHE A 42 -5.61 1.05 -10.41
N TYR A 43 -6.31 2.20 -10.48
CA TYR A 43 -7.18 2.63 -9.39
C TYR A 43 -8.48 1.81 -9.44
N GLN A 44 -8.68 0.94 -8.46
CA GLN A 44 -9.93 0.24 -8.26
C GLN A 44 -10.69 0.89 -7.11
N ARG A 45 -11.90 1.39 -7.39
CA ARG A 45 -12.81 1.83 -6.34
C ARG A 45 -13.43 0.58 -5.71
N ALA A 46 -13.36 0.46 -4.38
CA ALA A 46 -14.18 -0.51 -3.69
C ALA A 46 -15.67 -0.27 -4.02
N GLY A 47 -16.46 -1.34 -4.15
CA GLY A 47 -17.90 -1.23 -4.41
C GLY A 47 -18.61 -0.38 -3.35
N VAL A 48 -19.71 0.26 -3.73
CA VAL A 48 -20.56 1.00 -2.78
C VAL A 48 -21.61 0.04 -2.24
N ILE A 49 -21.64 -0.13 -0.91
CA ILE A 49 -22.69 -0.86 -0.21
C ILE A 49 -23.69 0.17 0.32
N GLN A 50 -24.95 0.03 -0.05
CA GLN A 50 -26.03 0.81 0.54
C GLN A 50 -26.37 0.23 1.91
N LEU A 51 -26.39 1.08 2.93
CA LEU A 51 -26.83 0.70 4.27
C LEU A 51 -28.35 0.88 4.38
N ASP A 52 -28.97 0.02 5.17
CA ASP A 52 -30.35 0.23 5.60
C ASP A 52 -30.47 1.50 6.44
N GLN A 53 -31.66 2.09 6.47
CA GLN A 53 -31.90 3.41 7.08
C GLN A 53 -31.57 3.41 8.57
N ASP A 54 -31.93 2.35 9.27
CA ASP A 54 -31.64 2.18 10.69
C ASP A 54 -30.14 2.05 10.95
N VAL A 55 -29.41 1.28 10.13
CA VAL A 55 -27.95 1.16 10.24
C VAL A 55 -27.28 2.50 9.96
N ALA A 56 -27.68 3.19 8.88
CA ALA A 56 -27.14 4.50 8.53
C ALA A 56 -27.37 5.55 9.62
N ALA A 57 -28.49 5.47 10.36
CA ALA A 57 -28.77 6.40 11.46
C ALA A 57 -27.77 6.29 12.62
N HIS A 58 -27.08 5.15 12.77
CA HIS A 58 -26.11 4.91 13.86
C HIS A 58 -24.67 5.28 13.49
N PHE A 59 -24.36 5.46 12.20
CA PHE A 59 -23.00 5.72 11.73
C PHE A 59 -22.89 7.07 11.02
N LYS A 60 -21.97 7.91 11.50
CA LYS A 60 -21.75 9.26 10.98
C LYS A 60 -21.17 9.27 9.56
N ASP A 61 -20.29 8.32 9.26
CA ASP A 61 -19.54 8.25 8.01
C ASP A 61 -19.04 6.83 7.68
N SER A 62 -18.51 6.65 6.48
CA SER A 62 -17.94 5.38 6.03
C SER A 62 -16.74 4.91 6.87
N ALA A 63 -16.01 5.82 7.52
CA ALA A 63 -14.87 5.44 8.35
C ALA A 63 -15.34 4.70 9.61
N SER A 64 -16.39 5.19 10.26
CA SER A 64 -17.01 4.56 11.43
C SER A 64 -17.61 3.18 11.11
N VAL A 65 -18.28 3.05 9.95
CA VAL A 65 -18.80 1.76 9.45
C VAL A 65 -17.67 0.76 9.24
N ASN A 66 -16.63 1.17 8.51
CA ASN A 66 -15.49 0.31 8.22
C ASN A 66 -14.74 -0.12 9.49
N HIS A 67 -14.66 0.76 10.50
CA HIS A 67 -14.06 0.42 11.78
C HIS A 67 -14.86 -0.68 12.49
N ALA A 68 -16.18 -0.54 12.60
CA ALA A 68 -17.04 -1.53 13.22
C ALA A 68 -16.97 -2.90 12.52
N LEU A 69 -17.03 -2.91 11.18
CA LEU A 69 -16.92 -4.14 10.41
C LEU A 69 -15.57 -4.85 10.62
N ARG A 70 -14.47 -4.08 10.69
CA ARG A 70 -13.14 -4.66 10.99
C ARG A 70 -13.06 -5.23 12.40
N MET A 71 -13.72 -4.63 13.39
CA MET A 71 -13.78 -5.21 14.74
C MET A 71 -14.51 -6.56 14.72
N LEU A 72 -15.63 -6.64 14.02
CA LEU A 72 -16.39 -7.90 13.89
C LEU A 72 -15.57 -8.98 13.17
N ILE A 73 -14.86 -8.63 12.10
CA ILE A 73 -13.97 -9.56 11.40
C ILE A 73 -12.90 -10.10 12.35
N ARG A 74 -12.22 -9.23 13.12
CA ARG A 74 -11.19 -9.67 14.08
C ARG A 74 -11.75 -10.60 15.16
N LEU A 75 -12.95 -10.30 15.67
CA LEU A 75 -13.61 -11.16 16.65
C LEU A 75 -13.96 -12.51 16.05
N ALA A 76 -14.52 -12.54 14.84
CA ALA A 76 -14.82 -13.77 14.13
C ALA A 76 -13.56 -14.61 13.84
N GLU A 77 -12.47 -13.97 13.44
CA GLU A 77 -11.17 -14.63 13.23
C GLU A 77 -10.62 -15.25 14.53
N GLN A 78 -10.80 -14.57 15.68
CA GLN A 78 -10.39 -15.07 16.99
C GLN A 78 -11.21 -16.27 17.47
N GLU A 79 -12.49 -16.32 17.13
CA GLU A 79 -13.38 -17.45 17.45
C GLU A 79 -13.13 -18.66 16.54
N VAL A 80 -12.82 -18.43 15.26
CA VAL A 80 -12.57 -19.50 14.28
C VAL A 80 -11.14 -20.08 14.40
N MET A 81 -10.17 -19.32 14.90
CA MET A 81 -8.82 -19.78 15.22
C MET A 81 -8.64 -19.87 16.74
N PRO A 82 -8.95 -21.01 17.40
CA PRO A 82 -8.67 -21.16 18.81
C PRO A 82 -7.17 -20.93 19.02
N ARG A 83 -6.80 -20.05 19.98
CA ARG A 83 -5.41 -19.87 20.41
C ARG A 83 -4.81 -21.26 20.58
N LYS A 84 -3.78 -21.59 19.79
CA LYS A 84 -2.87 -22.68 20.16
C LYS A 84 -2.27 -22.27 21.51
N THR A 85 -2.83 -22.78 22.59
CA THR A 85 -2.18 -22.77 23.89
C THR A 85 -0.93 -23.62 23.74
N ALA A 86 0.22 -22.96 23.81
CA ALA A 86 1.51 -23.59 24.05
C ALA A 86 1.59 -24.07 25.50
#